data_AF-A0A210Q0U1-F1
#
_entry.id   AF-A0A210Q0U1-F1
#
_cell.length_a   1.000
_cell.length_b   1.000
_cell.length_c   1.000
_cell.angle_alpha   90.00
_cell.angle_beta   90.00
_cell.angle_gamma   90.00
#
_symmetry.space_group_name_H-M   'P 1'
#
loop_
_entity.id
_entity.type
_entity.pdbx_description
1 polymer ?
#
loop_
_entity_poly.entity_id
_entity_poly.type
_entity_poly.pdbx_seq_one_letter_code
_entity_poly.pdbx_strand_id
1 'polypeptide(L)'
;MSVGLDVPLVPWYHSAVRYCAANLDCIVLENGGKKDLAYTYGEEEFVVFDFTRSMAENINYSFIEALKNGRIFSSKYESHVNIFDPAKVMCCANFLPDKDKLSEDRWMIWGIKDKDNFEILD
;
A
#
# COMPACT_ATOMS: atom_id res chain seq x y z
N MET A 1 -4.39 3.01 28.50
CA MET A 1 -3.32 4.02 28.47
C MET A 1 -2.75 4.00 27.06
N SER A 2 -3.14 4.97 26.23
CA SER A 2 -2.71 5.05 24.84
C SER A 2 -1.20 5.29 24.78
N VAL A 3 -0.43 4.28 24.39
CA VAL A 3 0.99 4.47 24.04
C VAL A 3 1.01 5.22 22.72
N GLY A 4 1.12 6.54 22.82
CA GLY A 4 1.40 7.40 21.69
C GLY A 4 2.79 7.07 21.16
N LEU A 5 2.85 6.28 20.10
CA LEU A 5 4.05 6.09 19.31
C LEU A 5 4.28 7.37 18.47
N ASP A 6 4.86 8.39 19.09
CA ASP A 6 5.50 9.48 18.35
C ASP A 6 6.87 8.99 17.86
N VAL A 7 6.83 8.13 16.84
CA VAL A 7 8.00 7.81 16.04
C VAL A 7 8.20 8.98 15.07
N PRO A 8 9.33 9.70 15.11
CA PRO A 8 9.57 10.79 14.18
C PRO A 8 9.57 10.23 12.75
N LEU A 9 8.70 10.78 11.88
CA LEU A 9 8.62 10.48 10.45
C LEU A 9 10.04 10.46 9.88
N VAL A 10 10.55 9.26 9.58
CA VAL A 10 11.95 9.09 9.19
C VAL A 10 12.11 9.68 7.78
N PRO A 11 12.87 10.77 7.59
CA PRO A 11 12.88 11.50 6.32
C PRO A 11 13.34 10.67 5.12
N TRP A 12 14.13 9.61 5.36
CA TRP A 12 14.64 8.73 4.32
C TRP A 12 13.57 7.80 3.72
N TYR A 13 12.46 7.54 4.42
CA TYR A 13 11.38 6.71 3.87
C TYR A 13 10.75 7.37 2.63
N HIS A 14 10.46 8.67 2.72
CA HIS A 14 9.99 9.45 1.57
C HIS A 14 11.02 9.48 0.43
N SER A 15 12.31 9.51 0.76
CA SER A 15 13.39 9.40 -0.24
C SER A 15 13.47 8.01 -0.87
N ALA A 16 13.21 6.94 -0.11
CA ALA A 16 13.20 5.56 -0.60
C ALA A 16 12.01 5.30 -1.52
N VAL A 17 10.81 5.76 -1.15
CA VAL A 17 9.60 5.69 -2.00
C VAL A 17 9.83 6.43 -3.33
N ARG A 18 10.41 7.63 -3.27
CA ARG A 18 10.80 8.39 -4.47
C ARG A 18 11.86 7.69 -5.30
N TYR A 19 12.84 7.05 -4.65
CA TYR A 19 13.88 6.29 -5.34
C TYR A 19 13.31 5.06 -6.05
N CYS A 20 12.40 4.32 -5.41
CA CYS A 20 11.69 3.20 -6.03
C CYS A 20 10.89 3.65 -7.25
N ALA A 21 10.10 4.73 -7.13
CA ALA A 21 9.35 5.28 -8.25
C ALA A 21 10.23 5.76 -9.43
N ALA A 22 11.48 6.18 -9.14
CA ALA A 22 12.39 6.68 -10.17
C ALA A 22 13.26 5.59 -10.82
N ASN A 23 13.45 4.44 -10.18
CA ASN A 23 14.42 3.42 -10.61
C ASN A 23 13.84 2.01 -10.76
N LEU A 24 12.61 1.78 -10.32
CA LEU A 24 11.86 0.53 -10.46
C LEU A 24 10.55 0.83 -11.19
N ASP A 25 9.95 -0.18 -11.80
CA ASP A 25 8.59 -0.11 -12.34
C ASP A 25 7.58 -0.02 -11.18
N CYS A 26 7.48 1.17 -10.63
CA CYS A 26 6.87 1.42 -9.33
C CYS A 26 5.96 2.64 -9.39
N ILE A 27 4.73 2.46 -8.92
CA ILE A 27 3.77 3.54 -8.72
C ILE A 27 3.54 3.78 -7.23
N VAL A 28 3.43 5.06 -6.86
CA VAL A 28 3.11 5.50 -5.51
C VAL A 28 1.69 6.02 -5.54
N LEU A 29 0.81 5.41 -4.75
CA LEU A 29 -0.60 5.72 -4.71
C LEU A 29 -1.00 6.20 -3.30
N GLU A 30 -1.80 7.25 -3.26
CA GLU A 30 -2.54 7.61 -2.04
C GLU A 30 -3.79 6.74 -1.92
N ASN A 31 -4.38 6.71 -0.72
CA ASN A 31 -5.69 6.07 -0.56
C ASN A 31 -6.75 6.83 -1.37
N GLY A 32 -7.70 6.10 -1.95
CA GLY A 32 -8.72 6.72 -2.81
C GLY A 32 -9.88 5.80 -3.14
N GLY A 33 -10.83 6.34 -3.88
CA GLY A 33 -11.94 5.58 -4.42
C GLY A 33 -11.44 4.50 -5.38
N LYS A 34 -11.98 3.28 -5.26
CA LYS A 34 -11.53 2.13 -6.06
C LYS A 34 -11.58 2.41 -7.57
N LYS A 35 -12.58 3.16 -8.03
CA LYS A 35 -12.76 3.51 -9.44
C LYS A 35 -11.66 4.45 -9.96
N ASP A 36 -11.22 5.38 -9.13
CA ASP A 36 -10.15 6.31 -9.48
C ASP A 36 -8.81 5.57 -9.48
N LEU A 37 -8.54 4.79 -8.42
CA LEU A 37 -7.34 3.97 -8.33
C LEU A 37 -7.22 2.96 -9.47
N ALA A 38 -8.32 2.29 -9.84
CA ALA A 38 -8.37 1.34 -10.96
C ALA A 38 -8.13 2.00 -12.32
N TYR A 39 -8.45 3.29 -12.45
CA TYR A 39 -8.18 4.04 -13.67
C TYR A 39 -6.75 4.58 -13.71
N THR A 40 -6.18 4.92 -12.55
CA THR A 40 -4.82 5.45 -12.43
C THR A 40 -3.75 4.37 -12.55
N TYR A 41 -4.01 3.16 -12.08
CA TYR A 41 -3.04 2.07 -12.08
C TYR A 41 -2.66 1.65 -13.51
N GLY A 42 -1.37 1.61 -13.79
CA GLY A 42 -0.79 1.39 -15.12
C GLY A 42 -0.13 0.03 -15.30
N GLU A 43 -0.45 -0.95 -14.44
CA GLU A 43 0.11 -2.32 -14.45
C GLU A 43 1.55 -2.44 -13.92
N GLU A 44 1.99 -1.48 -13.11
CA GLU A 44 3.34 -1.46 -12.54
C GLU A 44 3.58 -2.66 -11.60
N GLU A 45 4.78 -3.26 -11.70
CA GLU A 45 5.17 -4.42 -10.88
C GLU A 45 5.11 -4.10 -9.37
N PHE A 46 5.49 -2.89 -8.97
CA PHE A 46 5.53 -2.46 -7.58
C PHE A 46 4.52 -1.35 -7.30
N VAL A 47 3.74 -1.53 -6.22
CA VAL A 47 2.78 -0.51 -5.77
C VAL A 47 3.07 -0.15 -4.33
N VAL A 48 3.28 1.14 -4.07
CA VAL A 48 3.55 1.66 -2.73
C VAL A 48 2.40 2.54 -2.26
N PHE A 49 1.84 2.24 -1.09
CA PHE A 49 0.89 3.09 -0.40
C PHE A 49 1.54 3.76 0.81
N ASP A 50 1.35 5.07 0.94
CA ASP A 50 1.68 5.83 2.15
C ASP A 50 0.38 6.28 2.83
N PHE A 51 -0.01 5.57 3.89
CA PHE A 51 -1.24 5.84 4.62
C PHE A 51 -0.99 6.76 5.81
N THR A 52 -1.66 7.91 5.78
CA THR A 52 -1.70 8.82 6.94
C THR A 52 -2.61 8.25 8.04
N ARG A 53 -2.40 8.66 9.29
CA ARG A 53 -3.21 8.19 10.44
C ARG A 53 -4.71 8.38 10.25
N SER A 54 -5.14 9.44 9.54
CA SER A 54 -6.55 9.72 9.27
C SER A 54 -7.20 8.74 8.29
N MET A 55 -6.41 7.98 7.53
CA MET A 55 -6.90 7.01 6.55
C MET A 55 -7.15 5.62 7.13
N ALA A 56 -6.75 5.36 8.39
CA ALA A 56 -6.77 4.02 8.98
C ALA A 56 -8.12 3.30 8.88
N GLU A 57 -9.22 4.02 9.05
CA GLU A 57 -10.57 3.45 8.99
C GLU A 57 -11.09 3.24 7.56
N ASN A 58 -10.46 3.86 6.56
CA ASN A 58 -10.98 3.94 5.20
C ASN A 58 -10.01 3.37 4.14
N ILE A 59 -9.07 2.50 4.53
CA ILE A 59 -8.17 1.86 3.57
C ILE A 59 -8.98 1.02 2.57
N ASN A 60 -8.68 1.20 1.29
CA ASN A 60 -9.32 0.44 0.22
C ASN A 60 -8.72 -0.96 0.07
N TYR A 61 -8.91 -1.84 1.05
CA TYR A 61 -8.40 -3.22 1.03
C TYR A 61 -8.85 -4.00 -0.21
N SER A 62 -10.06 -3.73 -0.71
CA SER A 62 -10.58 -4.35 -1.92
C SER A 62 -9.80 -3.99 -3.20
N PHE A 63 -9.07 -2.88 -3.19
CA PHE A 63 -8.17 -2.50 -4.27
C PHE A 63 -6.79 -3.15 -4.09
N ILE A 64 -6.27 -3.15 -2.86
CA ILE A 64 -5.03 -3.86 -2.50
C ILE A 64 -5.13 -5.35 -2.86
N GLU A 65 -6.26 -5.98 -2.56
CA GLU A 65 -6.53 -7.36 -2.91
C GLU A 65 -6.55 -7.59 -4.43
N ALA A 66 -7.15 -6.66 -5.17
CA ALA A 66 -7.23 -6.73 -6.62
C ALA A 66 -5.84 -6.64 -7.28
N LEU A 67 -4.97 -5.78 -6.75
CA LEU A 67 -3.55 -5.70 -7.13
C LEU A 67 -2.80 -7.02 -6.88
N LYS A 68 -2.94 -7.57 -5.66
CA LYS A 68 -2.32 -8.86 -5.28
C LYS A 68 -2.90 -10.07 -6.03
N ASN A 69 -4.05 -9.91 -6.68
CA ASN A 69 -4.67 -10.95 -7.49
C ASN A 69 -4.35 -10.80 -8.99
N GLY A 70 -3.74 -9.70 -9.43
CA GLY A 70 -3.45 -9.46 -10.84
C GLY A 70 -4.69 -9.15 -11.68
N ARG A 71 -5.76 -8.65 -11.07
CA ARG A 71 -7.01 -8.34 -11.80
C ARG A 71 -7.80 -7.21 -11.17
N ILE A 72 -8.07 -6.17 -11.94
CA ILE A 72 -8.86 -5.01 -11.51
C ILE A 72 -9.96 -4.72 -12.55
N PHE A 73 -11.16 -4.43 -12.06
CA PHE A 73 -12.22 -3.88 -12.90
C PHE A 73 -12.18 -2.35 -12.84
N SER A 74 -11.94 -1.71 -13.98
CA SER A 74 -12.02 -0.26 -14.13
C SER A 74 -13.34 0.09 -14.77
N SER A 75 -14.18 0.86 -14.06
CA SER A 75 -15.52 1.24 -14.52
C SER A 75 -15.58 2.71 -14.99
N LYS A 76 -14.45 3.40 -15.07
CA LYS A 76 -14.38 4.85 -15.33
C LYS A 76 -14.18 5.06 -16.84
N TYR A 77 -15.02 5.90 -17.44
CA TYR A 77 -15.11 6.19 -18.88
C TYR A 77 -15.51 4.97 -19.73
N GLU A 78 -14.65 3.98 -19.86
CA GLU A 78 -14.91 2.74 -20.60
C GLU A 78 -14.66 1.55 -19.67
N SER A 79 -15.72 0.76 -19.43
CA SER A 79 -15.61 -0.39 -18.53
C SER A 79 -14.76 -1.49 -19.13
N HIS A 80 -13.67 -1.83 -18.48
CA HIS A 80 -12.80 -2.92 -18.87
C HIS A 80 -12.26 -3.66 -17.64
N VAL A 81 -11.86 -4.91 -17.86
CA VAL A 81 -11.13 -5.69 -16.87
C VAL A 81 -9.66 -5.64 -17.27
N ASN A 82 -8.84 -5.10 -16.38
CA ASN A 82 -7.41 -5.17 -16.51
C ASN A 82 -6.89 -6.46 -15.84
N ILE A 83 -6.11 -7.26 -16.57
CA ILE A 83 -5.47 -8.49 -16.11
C ILE A 83 -3.97 -8.31 -16.31
N PHE A 84 -3.22 -8.46 -15.23
CA PHE A 84 -1.79 -8.16 -15.17
C PHE A 84 -1.11 -9.12 -14.20
N ASP A 85 0.23 -9.15 -14.18
CA ASP A 85 0.97 -9.95 -13.22
C ASP A 85 0.73 -9.43 -11.79
N PRO A 86 0.47 -10.30 -10.79
CA PRO A 86 0.20 -9.87 -9.43
C PRO A 86 1.26 -8.88 -8.90
N ALA A 87 0.81 -7.68 -8.55
CA ALA A 87 1.70 -6.61 -8.12
C ALA A 87 2.26 -6.85 -6.72
N LYS A 88 3.50 -6.43 -6.50
CA LYS A 88 4.15 -6.40 -5.19
C LYS A 88 3.72 -5.13 -4.46
N VAL A 89 2.81 -5.29 -3.50
CA VAL A 89 2.23 -4.16 -2.75
C VAL A 89 2.95 -3.94 -1.43
N MET A 90 3.50 -2.74 -1.23
CA MET A 90 4.04 -2.27 0.03
C MET A 90 3.11 -1.19 0.62
N CYS A 91 2.69 -1.38 1.87
CA CYS A 91 1.86 -0.42 2.59
C CYS A 91 2.63 0.11 3.79
N CYS A 92 2.81 1.43 3.86
CA CYS A 92 3.45 2.08 4.97
C CYS A 92 2.41 2.90 5.73
N ALA A 93 2.40 2.74 7.05
CA ALA A 93 1.40 3.36 7.91
C ALA A 93 1.96 3.52 9.32
N ASN A 94 1.44 4.50 10.05
CA ASN A 94 1.73 4.70 11.47
C ASN A 94 0.74 3.98 12.40
N PHE A 95 0.11 2.91 11.90
CA PHE A 95 -0.88 2.09 12.59
C PHE A 95 -0.84 0.67 12.02
N LEU A 96 -1.31 -0.31 12.79
CA LEU A 96 -1.37 -1.70 12.34
C LEU A 96 -2.51 -1.91 11.34
N PRO A 97 -2.32 -2.73 10.30
CA PRO A 97 -3.40 -3.08 9.40
C PRO A 97 -4.47 -3.89 10.13
N ASP A 98 -5.70 -3.80 9.63
CA ASP A 98 -6.78 -4.68 10.07
C ASP A 98 -6.65 -6.02 9.34
N LYS A 99 -6.15 -7.03 10.05
CA LYS A 99 -5.84 -8.35 9.48
C LYS A 99 -7.08 -9.12 9.02
N ASP A 100 -8.26 -8.79 9.51
CA ASP A 100 -9.51 -9.44 9.10
C ASP A 100 -9.96 -9.00 7.68
N LYS A 101 -9.30 -8.00 7.09
CA LYS A 101 -9.67 -7.43 5.79
C LYS A 101 -9.07 -8.14 4.59
N LEU A 102 -8.01 -8.93 4.78
CA LEU A 102 -7.40 -9.76 3.73
C LEU A 102 -7.10 -11.14 4.31
N SER A 103 -6.94 -12.14 3.45
CA SER A 103 -6.53 -13.47 3.88
C SER A 103 -5.16 -13.45 4.58
N GLU A 104 -4.99 -14.34 5.57
CA GLU A 104 -3.82 -14.39 6.45
C GLU A 104 -2.50 -14.56 5.68
N ASP A 105 -2.52 -15.28 4.56
CA ASP A 105 -1.35 -15.53 3.70
C ASP A 105 -0.89 -14.30 2.89
N ARG A 106 -1.65 -13.20 2.94
CA ARG A 106 -1.36 -11.97 2.19
C ARG A 106 -0.57 -10.95 3.00
N TRP A 107 -0.24 -11.24 4.26
CA TRP A 107 0.43 -10.30 5.15
C TRP A 107 1.90 -10.64 5.34
N MET A 108 2.70 -9.59 5.41
CA MET A 108 4.03 -9.61 5.95
C MET A 108 4.23 -8.26 6.63
N ILE A 109 4.21 -8.24 7.95
CA ILE A 109 4.11 -7.02 8.75
C ILE A 109 5.45 -6.75 9.41
N TRP A 110 6.03 -5.59 9.11
CA TRP A 110 7.29 -5.15 9.66
C TRP A 110 7.07 -3.93 10.55
N GLY A 111 7.53 -4.00 11.79
CA GLY A 111 7.61 -2.88 12.72
C GLY A 111 8.93 -2.14 12.56
N ILE A 112 8.89 -0.81 12.60
CA ILE A 112 10.11 0.02 12.66
C ILE A 112 10.44 0.23 14.14
N LYS A 113 11.55 -0.34 14.60
CA LYS A 113 11.98 -0.24 16.00
C LYS A 113 12.83 1.01 16.24
N ASP A 114 13.74 1.29 15.31
CA ASP A 114 14.57 2.48 15.29
C ASP A 114 14.87 2.89 13.84
N LYS A 115 15.78 3.85 13.66
CA LYS A 115 16.05 4.45 12.34
C LYS A 115 16.65 3.47 11.32
N ASP A 116 17.28 2.40 11.79
CA ASP A 116 18.05 1.47 10.96
C ASP A 116 17.58 0.01 11.11
N ASN A 117 16.73 -0.28 12.10
CA ASN A 117 16.27 -1.64 12.39
C ASN A 117 14.75 -1.81 12.23
N PHE A 118 14.41 -2.92 11.57
CA PHE A 118 13.05 -3.43 11.44
C PHE A 118 12.91 -4.74 12.22
N GLU A 119 11.72 -5.01 12.73
CA GLU A 119 11.35 -6.28 13.34
C GLU A 119 10.15 -6.89 12.61
N ILE A 120 10.15 -8.20 12.42
CA ILE A 120 9.00 -8.92 11.87
C ILE A 120 7.96 -9.04 12.99
N LEU A 121 6.76 -8.55 12.73
CA LEU A 121 5.63 -8.62 13.66
C LEU A 121 4.71 -9.81 13.32
N ASP A 122 4.56 -10.12 12.02
CA ASP A 122 3.77 -11.23 11.47
C ASP A 122 4.29 -11.60 10.07
#